data_AF-A4J643-F1
#
_entry.id   AF-A4J643-F1
#
_cell.length_a   1.000
_cell.length_b   1.000
_cell.length_c   1.000
_cell.angle_alpha   90.00
_cell.angle_beta   90.00
_cell.angle_gamma   90.00
#
_symmetry.space_group_name_H-M   'P 1'
#
loop_
_entity.id
_entity.type
_entity.pdbx_description
1 polymer ?
#
loop_
_entity_poly.entity_id
_entity_poly.type
_entity_poly.pdbx_seq_one_letter_code
_entity_poly.pdbx_strand_id
1 'polypeptide(L)'
;MEDFNLFVKERLVALHNKLIDSVTQKHPFIFGILKGQLSVMNYRLGIHVTDKGVAVENYTLHLAGFSMVDVKNGVLAPEILHDKGSIKPYLVIEKDDFVKILKDQQIINHITNATLKFLD
;
A
#
# COMPACT_ATOMS: atom_id res chain seq x y z
N MET A 1 -3.59 -8.32 -20.18
CA MET A 1 -2.79 -7.86 -19.02
C MET A 1 -3.02 -6.37 -18.76
N GLU A 2 -3.14 -5.54 -19.81
CA GLU A 2 -3.43 -4.11 -19.65
C GLU A 2 -4.71 -3.83 -18.84
N ASP A 3 -5.80 -4.55 -19.12
CA ASP A 3 -7.05 -4.42 -18.33
C ASP A 3 -6.88 -4.77 -16.85
N PHE A 4 -6.04 -5.76 -16.55
CA PHE A 4 -5.72 -6.13 -15.17
C PHE A 4 -4.90 -5.04 -14.48
N ASN A 5 -3.93 -4.46 -15.19
CA ASN A 5 -3.11 -3.37 -14.68
C ASN A 5 -3.93 -2.11 -14.43
N LEU A 6 -4.86 -1.76 -15.33
CA LEU A 6 -5.80 -0.66 -15.12
C LEU A 6 -6.70 -0.92 -13.90
N PHE A 7 -7.29 -2.11 -13.82
CA PHE A 7 -8.10 -2.54 -12.67
C PHE A 7 -7.33 -2.41 -11.35
N VAL A 8 -6.09 -2.91 -11.30
CA VAL A 8 -5.25 -2.84 -10.11
C VAL A 8 -4.98 -1.39 -9.73
N LYS A 9 -4.55 -0.54 -10.67
CA LYS A 9 -4.25 0.87 -10.37
C LYS A 9 -5.46 1.59 -9.78
N GLU A 10 -6.62 1.50 -10.43
CA GLU A 10 -7.83 2.18 -9.97
C GLU A 10 -8.26 1.69 -8.58
N ARG A 11 -8.28 0.37 -8.37
CA ARG A 11 -8.74 -0.21 -7.11
C ARG A 11 -7.77 0.02 -5.98
N LEU A 12 -6.48 0.01 -6.27
CA LEU A 12 -5.45 0.20 -5.26
C LEU A 12 -5.40 1.64 -4.77
N VAL A 13 -5.53 2.63 -5.68
CA VAL A 13 -5.70 4.04 -5.29
C VAL A 13 -6.98 4.23 -4.46
N ALA A 14 -8.09 3.63 -4.89
CA ALA A 14 -9.35 3.72 -4.14
C ALA A 14 -9.27 3.07 -2.74
N LEU A 15 -8.63 1.90 -2.64
CA LEU A 15 -8.41 1.21 -1.37
C LEU A 15 -7.52 2.03 -0.44
N HIS A 16 -6.42 2.57 -0.96
CA HIS A 16 -5.49 3.43 -0.22
C HIS A 16 -6.20 4.65 0.37
N ASN A 17 -6.95 5.40 -0.45
CA ASN A 17 -7.67 6.57 0.02
C ASN A 17 -8.67 6.21 1.13
N LYS A 18 -9.43 5.12 0.96
CA LYS A 18 -10.38 4.66 1.99
C LYS A 18 -9.69 4.21 3.27
N LEU A 19 -8.52 3.58 3.18
CA LEU A 19 -7.72 3.19 4.35
C LEU A 19 -7.30 4.44 5.13
N ILE A 20 -6.76 5.44 4.45
CA ILE A 20 -6.35 6.71 5.06
C ILE A 20 -7.56 7.41 5.70
N ASP A 21 -8.69 7.50 5.02
CA ASP A 21 -9.92 8.09 5.56
C ASP A 21 -10.40 7.34 6.81
N SER A 22 -10.40 6.00 6.76
CA SER A 22 -10.83 5.17 7.89
C SER A 22 -9.91 5.32 9.10
N VAL A 23 -8.59 5.33 8.91
CA VAL A 23 -7.61 5.56 9.97
C VAL A 23 -7.75 6.96 10.55
N THR A 24 -7.93 7.97 9.70
CA THR A 24 -8.13 9.37 10.13
C THR A 24 -9.38 9.52 11.00
N GLN A 25 -10.49 8.89 10.59
CA GLN A 25 -11.75 8.96 11.33
C GLN A 25 -11.71 8.17 12.65
N LYS A 26 -11.17 6.94 12.64
CA LYS A 26 -11.18 6.07 13.81
C LYS A 26 -10.09 6.42 14.83
N HIS A 27 -8.95 6.94 14.37
CA HIS A 27 -7.78 7.21 15.22
C HIS A 27 -7.13 8.57 14.90
N PRO A 28 -7.84 9.68 15.15
CA PRO A 28 -7.35 11.02 14.82
C PRO A 28 -6.03 11.37 15.51
N PHE A 29 -5.79 10.83 16.72
CA PHE A 29 -4.54 11.04 17.47
C PHE A 29 -3.34 10.35 16.80
N ILE A 30 -3.48 9.07 16.42
CA ILE A 30 -2.43 8.31 15.72
C ILE A 30 -2.14 8.95 14.36
N PHE A 31 -3.19 9.34 13.64
CA PHE A 31 -3.05 10.04 12.38
C PHE A 31 -2.30 11.36 12.55
N GLY A 32 -2.56 12.13 13.62
CA GLY A 32 -1.84 13.36 13.94
C GLY A 32 -0.33 13.15 14.13
N ILE A 33 0.06 12.13 14.90
CA ILE A 33 1.47 11.78 15.15
C ILE A 33 2.16 11.35 13.85
N LEU A 34 1.54 10.39 13.13
CA LEU A 34 2.13 9.87 11.90
C LEU A 34 2.16 10.91 10.79
N LYS A 35 1.20 11.84 10.74
CA LYS A 35 1.19 12.95 9.76
C LYS A 35 2.38 13.87 9.97
N GLY A 36 2.79 14.13 11.21
CA GLY A 36 4.00 14.91 11.48
C GLY A 36 5.29 14.27 10.94
N GLN A 37 5.42 12.94 11.06
CA GLN A 37 6.62 12.22 10.63
C GLN A 37 6.62 11.84 9.14
N LEU A 38 5.50 11.38 8.61
CA LEU A 38 5.42 10.85 7.25
C LEU A 38 5.14 11.91 6.20
N SER A 39 4.53 13.05 6.53
CA SER A 39 4.15 14.08 5.53
C SER A 39 5.32 14.66 4.73
N VAL A 40 6.54 14.56 5.25
CA VAL A 40 7.78 15.02 4.61
C VAL A 40 8.54 13.91 3.88
N MET A 41 8.08 12.66 3.98
CA MET A 41 8.76 11.51 3.38
C MET A 41 8.16 11.14 2.03
N ASN A 42 9.01 11.06 1.02
CA ASN A 42 8.70 10.36 -0.23
C ASN A 42 9.25 8.94 -0.13
N TYR A 43 8.41 7.94 -0.37
CA TYR A 43 8.82 6.55 -0.28
C TYR A 43 8.09 5.67 -1.28
N ARG A 44 8.69 4.52 -1.57
CA ARG A 44 8.20 3.56 -2.57
C ARG A 44 7.98 2.20 -1.95
N LEU A 45 6.80 1.63 -2.17
CA LEU A 45 6.44 0.28 -1.74
C LEU A 45 6.29 -0.64 -2.95
N GLY A 46 6.72 -1.90 -2.81
CA GLY A 46 6.66 -2.88 -3.87
C GLY A 46 5.53 -3.88 -3.67
N ILE A 47 4.92 -4.34 -4.76
CA ILE A 47 4.02 -5.49 -4.76
C ILE A 47 4.48 -6.43 -5.86
N HIS A 48 4.82 -7.65 -5.47
CA HIS A 48 5.15 -8.76 -6.36
C HIS A 48 3.94 -9.69 -6.42
N VAL A 49 3.29 -9.76 -7.59
CA VAL A 49 2.11 -10.60 -7.78
C VAL A 49 2.52 -11.91 -8.43
N THR A 50 2.12 -13.01 -7.81
CA THR A 50 2.32 -14.38 -8.30
C THR A 50 0.99 -14.98 -8.76
N ASP A 51 1.03 -15.93 -9.70
CA ASP A 51 -0.10 -16.78 -10.09
C ASP A 51 0.38 -18.22 -9.98
N LYS A 52 -0.10 -18.93 -8.96
CA LYS A 52 0.33 -20.30 -8.61
C LYS A 52 1.84 -20.37 -8.37
N GLY A 53 2.38 -19.39 -7.64
CA GLY A 53 3.79 -19.28 -7.31
C GLY A 53 4.70 -18.77 -8.45
N VAL A 54 4.15 -18.49 -9.63
CA VAL A 54 4.91 -17.90 -10.75
C VAL A 54 4.73 -16.40 -10.77
N ALA A 55 5.82 -15.64 -10.81
CA ALA A 55 5.76 -14.18 -10.94
C ALA A 55 5.00 -13.77 -12.21
N VAL A 56 3.93 -12.99 -12.06
CA VAL A 56 3.13 -12.51 -13.19
C VAL A 56 3.19 -11.01 -13.36
N GLU A 57 3.24 -10.24 -12.27
CA GLU A 57 3.24 -8.79 -12.33
C GLU A 57 4.01 -8.17 -11.16
N ASN A 58 4.47 -6.94 -11.37
CA ASN A 58 5.13 -6.13 -10.34
C ASN A 58 4.52 -4.74 -10.31
N TYR A 59 4.31 -4.21 -9.12
CA TYR A 59 3.90 -2.83 -8.90
C TYR A 59 4.87 -2.11 -7.96
N THR A 60 5.15 -0.85 -8.26
CA THR A 60 5.78 0.09 -7.34
C THR A 60 4.80 1.22 -7.07
N LEU A 61 4.40 1.34 -5.80
CA LEU A 61 3.57 2.42 -5.29
C LEU A 61 4.47 3.58 -4.90
N HIS A 62 4.23 4.75 -5.47
CA HIS A 62 4.92 5.98 -5.09
C HIS A 62 4.04 6.75 -4.11
N LEU A 63 4.58 7.05 -2.94
CA LEU A 63 3.88 7.72 -1.85
C LEU A 63 4.62 9.01 -1.49
N ALA A 64 3.85 10.08 -1.31
CA ALA A 64 4.29 11.35 -0.73
C ALA A 64 3.52 11.54 0.58
N GLY A 65 4.17 11.23 1.69
CA GLY A 65 3.50 10.96 2.95
C GLY A 65 2.40 9.93 2.83
N PHE A 66 1.17 10.33 3.15
CA PHE A 66 0.00 9.44 3.06
C PHE A 66 -0.69 9.48 1.70
N SER A 67 -0.21 10.25 0.73
CA SER A 67 -0.85 10.35 -0.58
C SER A 67 -0.17 9.45 -1.59
N MET A 68 -0.96 8.62 -2.27
CA MET A 68 -0.48 7.84 -3.41
C MET A 68 -0.38 8.75 -4.63
N VAL A 69 0.84 8.96 -5.12
CA VAL A 69 1.09 9.87 -6.24
C VAL A 69 1.16 9.15 -7.57
N ASP A 70 1.61 7.90 -7.58
CA ASP A 70 1.73 7.08 -8.79
C ASP A 70 1.75 5.58 -8.46
N VAL A 71 1.35 4.76 -9.42
CA VAL A 71 1.46 3.31 -9.40
C VAL A 71 2.09 2.85 -10.70
N LYS A 72 3.36 2.45 -10.63
CA LYS A 72 4.10 1.92 -11.78
C LYS A 72 3.97 0.40 -11.84
N ASN A 73 3.59 -0.12 -12.99
CA ASN A 73 3.56 -1.55 -13.27
C ASN A 73 4.82 -2.00 -14.02
N GLY A 74 5.19 -3.27 -13.90
CA GLY A 74 6.33 -3.89 -14.59
C GLY A 74 7.71 -3.65 -13.96
N VAL A 75 7.81 -2.79 -12.94
CA VAL A 75 9.05 -2.51 -12.21
C VAL A 75 8.81 -2.69 -10.71
N LEU A 76 9.66 -3.48 -10.05
CA LEU A 76 9.70 -3.61 -8.60
C LEU A 76 10.91 -2.82 -8.06
N ALA A 77 10.68 -1.57 -7.68
CA ALA A 77 11.71 -0.66 -7.17
C ALA A 77 11.27 0.05 -5.88
N PRO A 78 10.95 -0.70 -4.81
CA PRO A 78 10.65 -0.11 -3.51
C PRO A 78 11.89 0.51 -2.89
N GLU A 79 11.68 1.59 -2.15
CA GLU A 79 12.74 2.29 -1.43
C GLU A 79 12.14 3.22 -0.38
N ILE A 80 12.55 3.04 0.87
CA ILE A 80 12.33 4.00 1.95
C ILE A 80 13.70 4.39 2.48
N LEU A 81 13.98 5.69 2.46
CA LEU A 81 15.19 6.26 3.05
C LEU A 81 14.93 6.58 4.52
N HIS A 82 15.87 6.18 5.38
CA HIS A 82 15.90 6.56 6.79
C HIS A 82 17.35 6.78 7.23
N ASP A 83 17.56 7.31 8.44
CA ASP A 83 18.88 7.77 8.92
C ASP A 83 20.01 6.71 8.87
N LYS A 84 19.67 5.42 8.79
CA LYS A 84 20.65 4.31 8.75
C LYS A 84 20.76 3.64 7.38
N GLY A 85 20.12 4.16 6.34
CA GLY A 85 20.21 3.66 4.97
C GLY A 85 18.86 3.53 4.26
N SER A 86 18.84 2.69 3.22
CA SER A 86 17.63 2.42 2.42
C SER A 86 17.08 1.03 2.75
N ILE A 87 15.78 0.93 3.04
CA ILE A 87 15.06 -0.35 3.05
C ILE A 87 14.22 -0.50 1.77
N LYS A 88 14.05 -1.74 1.30
CA LYS A 88 13.33 -2.07 0.07
C LYS A 88 12.09 -2.91 0.39
N PRO A 89 11.02 -2.33 0.96
CA PRO A 89 9.86 -3.09 1.38
C PRO A 89 9.00 -3.51 0.17
N TYR A 90 8.77 -4.81 0.04
CA TYR A 90 7.81 -5.34 -0.92
C TYR A 90 6.94 -6.42 -0.30
N LEU A 91 5.69 -6.48 -0.76
CA LEU A 91 4.75 -7.54 -0.47
C LEU A 91 4.77 -8.56 -1.60
N VAL A 92 4.78 -9.85 -1.27
CA VAL A 92 4.52 -10.93 -2.23
C VAL A 92 3.10 -11.42 -2.02
N ILE A 93 2.31 -11.54 -3.09
CA ILE A 93 0.91 -11.94 -2.98
C ILE A 93 0.42 -12.71 -4.21
N GLU A 94 -0.40 -13.74 -3.99
CA GLU A 94 -1.08 -14.45 -5.06
C GLU A 94 -2.17 -13.58 -5.71
N LYS A 95 -2.28 -13.67 -7.03
CA LYS A 95 -3.16 -12.84 -7.87
C LYS A 95 -4.61 -12.93 -7.44
N ASP A 96 -5.10 -14.13 -7.14
CA ASP A 96 -6.49 -14.33 -6.72
C ASP A 96 -6.76 -13.65 -5.38
N ASP A 97 -5.82 -13.71 -4.44
CA ASP A 97 -5.96 -13.05 -3.15
C ASP A 97 -5.82 -11.54 -3.30
N PHE A 98 -4.90 -11.06 -4.13
CA PHE A 98 -4.77 -9.64 -4.44
C PHE A 98 -6.06 -9.06 -5.03
N VAL A 99 -6.68 -9.77 -5.97
CA VAL A 99 -7.98 -9.37 -6.54
C VAL A 99 -9.09 -9.37 -5.49
N LYS A 100 -9.12 -10.35 -4.58
CA LYS A 100 -10.09 -10.36 -3.47
C LYS A 100 -9.90 -9.15 -2.58
N ILE A 101 -8.67 -8.86 -2.16
CA ILE A 101 -8.34 -7.70 -1.31
C ILE A 101 -8.77 -6.39 -1.97
N LEU A 102 -8.49 -6.23 -3.26
CA LEU A 102 -8.87 -5.03 -4.02
C LEU A 102 -10.39 -4.85 -4.20
N LYS A 103 -11.16 -5.93 -4.06
CA LYS A 103 -12.63 -5.92 -4.14
C LYS A 103 -13.29 -5.85 -2.76
N ASP A 104 -12.63 -6.36 -1.73
CA ASP A 104 -13.20 -6.48 -0.39
C ASP A 104 -13.08 -5.15 0.37
N GLN A 105 -14.23 -4.54 0.68
CA GLN A 105 -14.26 -3.31 1.46
C GLN A 105 -14.13 -3.57 2.97
N GLN A 106 -14.33 -4.80 3.44
CA GLN A 106 -14.21 -5.16 4.85
C GLN A 106 -12.74 -5.31 5.28
N ILE A 107 -11.83 -5.56 4.34
CA ILE A 107 -10.41 -5.65 4.64
C ILE A 107 -9.83 -4.38 5.24
N ILE A 108 -10.42 -3.22 4.91
CA ILE A 108 -10.08 -1.94 5.52
C ILE A 108 -10.28 -1.99 7.03
N ASN A 109 -11.39 -2.56 7.49
CA ASN A 109 -11.65 -2.70 8.93
C ASN A 109 -10.64 -3.64 9.59
N HIS A 110 -10.26 -4.73 8.91
CA HIS A 110 -9.27 -5.68 9.42
C HIS A 110 -7.87 -5.06 9.53
N ILE A 111 -7.42 -4.37 8.48
CA ILE A 111 -6.11 -3.71 8.43
C ILE A 111 -6.05 -2.61 9.49
N THR A 112 -7.04 -1.71 9.54
CA THR A 112 -7.05 -0.62 10.52
C THR A 112 -6.99 -1.14 11.96
N ASN A 113 -7.71 -2.23 12.27
CA ASN A 113 -7.68 -2.83 13.61
C ASN A 113 -6.34 -3.54 13.91
N ALA A 114 -5.66 -4.09 12.91
CA ALA A 114 -4.37 -4.75 13.07
C ALA A 114 -3.23 -3.76 13.32
N THR A 115 -3.24 -2.59 12.65
CA THR A 115 -2.21 -1.55 12.83
C THR A 115 -2.17 -1.00 14.25
N LEU A 116 -3.30 -1.02 14.97
CA LEU A 116 -3.40 -0.59 16.38
C LEU A 116 -2.66 -1.52 17.34
N LYS A 117 -2.72 -2.83 17.10
CA LYS A 117 -2.07 -3.82 17.98
C LYS A 117 -0.55 -3.73 18.00
N PHE A 118 0.05 -3.04 17.04
CA PHE A 118 1.49 -2.80 16.98
C PHE A 118 1.90 -1.43 17.55
N LEU A 119 0.92 -0.60 17.94
CA LEU A 119 1.13 0.74 18.51
C LEU A 119 0.73 0.84 20.00
N ASP A 120 0.03 -0.17 20.53
CA ASP A 120 -0.13 -0.45 21.98
C ASP A 120 1.03 -1.30 22.51
#